data_AF-A0A495J826-F1
#
_entry.id   AF-A0A495J826-F1
#
_cell.length_a   1.000
_cell.length_b   1.000
_cell.length_c   1.000
_cell.angle_alpha   90.00
_cell.angle_beta   90.00
_cell.angle_gamma   90.00
#
_symmetry.space_group_name_H-M   'P 1'
#
loop_
_entity.id
_entity.type
_entity.pdbx_description
1 polymer ?
#
loop_
_entity_poly.entity_id
_entity_poly.type
_entity_poly.pdbx_seq_one_letter_code
_entity_poly.pdbx_strand_id
1 'polypeptide(L)'
;MKRTYIYVLLTIISLIALRCKKPYLPDATTTNYNYLVVDGAINSGADSTIIKLSRTVTLAAKTTTKPELKAIVTVQSDQNNTYNLTETTNGNYVAIGLNLDNSRKYRLSIKTTNGKTYLSDYVEVKNAPPIDSIGYTMNSDGITVYNNAHDATNNTRYYRWSYQETWQFQANYVSNYMPQQSTPTSITMVPRTADQQIFTCWASNSSSTILLGSTAKLSQDVIYQNAIIAIPSNSEKIGIKYSIILKQYALTTDAYNFWTMLKKNTEDLGSIFDSQPSAIQGNIHNTADATEPVIGYLSVGTVQSKRVFISKSSLPSSWLVAGTTQCSTIDTLYFSNPKSGSNDVKAALEVIPPLYIAIDAVLGGTQIKGYSRTSRLCGDCTLRGVNKQPAFWK
;
A
#
# COMPACT_ATOMS: atom_id res chain seq x y z
N MET A 1 -34.65 54.01 -18.00
CA MET A 1 -33.20 54.23 -18.20
C MET A 1 -32.34 53.80 -17.02
N LYS A 2 -32.46 54.37 -15.79
CA LYS A 2 -31.60 54.00 -14.63
C LYS A 2 -31.59 52.51 -14.23
N ARG A 3 -32.73 51.80 -14.31
CA ARG A 3 -32.81 50.37 -14.00
C ARG A 3 -32.05 49.48 -15.00
N THR A 4 -32.07 49.84 -16.28
CA THR A 4 -31.42 49.07 -17.35
C THR A 4 -29.90 49.09 -17.20
N TYR A 5 -29.31 50.23 -16.79
CA TYR A 5 -27.87 50.33 -16.52
C TYR A 5 -27.42 49.48 -15.33
N ILE A 6 -28.27 49.31 -14.31
CA ILE A 6 -27.96 48.46 -13.14
C ILE A 6 -27.90 46.98 -13.55
N TYR A 7 -28.84 46.51 -14.38
CA TYR A 7 -28.82 45.13 -14.87
C TYR A 7 -27.63 44.84 -15.79
N VAL A 8 -27.23 45.80 -16.63
CA VAL A 8 -26.03 45.69 -17.48
C VAL A 8 -24.74 45.69 -16.64
N LEU A 9 -24.68 46.51 -15.59
CA LEU A 9 -23.52 46.53 -14.68
C LEU A 9 -23.41 45.22 -13.89
N LEU A 10 -24.53 44.67 -13.38
CA LEU A 10 -24.55 43.40 -12.66
C LEU A 10 -24.18 42.21 -13.56
N THR A 11 -24.61 42.21 -14.83
CA THR A 11 -24.20 41.16 -15.79
C THR A 11 -22.72 41.27 -16.14
N ILE A 12 -22.17 42.48 -16.32
CA ILE A 12 -20.73 42.69 -16.49
C ILE A 12 -19.92 42.21 -15.28
N ILE A 13 -20.36 42.52 -14.06
CA ILE A 13 -19.69 42.07 -12.82
C ILE A 13 -19.75 40.54 -12.71
N SER A 14 -20.88 39.92 -13.05
CA SER A 14 -21.05 38.46 -13.09
C SER A 14 -20.13 37.80 -14.14
N LEU A 15 -19.92 38.43 -15.29
CA LEU A 15 -19.02 37.94 -16.35
C LEU A 15 -17.54 38.05 -15.95
N ILE A 16 -17.16 39.08 -15.18
CA ILE A 16 -15.79 39.24 -14.67
C ILE A 16 -15.50 38.25 -13.53
N ALA A 17 -16.51 37.85 -12.75
CA ALA A 17 -16.40 36.83 -11.70
C ALA A 17 -16.22 35.39 -12.24
N LEU A 18 -16.51 35.15 -13.52
CA LEU A 18 -16.31 33.85 -14.21
C LEU A 18 -14.87 33.67 -14.74
N ARG A 19 -13.86 34.22 -14.05
CA ARG A 19 -12.46 33.96 -14.39
C ARG A 19 -12.10 32.53 -13.98
N CYS A 20 -12.04 31.64 -14.97
CA CYS A 20 -11.46 30.30 -14.80
C CYS A 20 -10.02 30.46 -14.28
N LYS A 21 -9.77 30.05 -13.04
CA LYS A 21 -8.40 29.89 -12.53
C LYS A 21 -7.73 28.82 -13.39
N LYS A 22 -6.73 29.22 -14.17
CA LYS A 22 -5.93 28.27 -14.92
C LYS A 22 -4.96 27.61 -13.94
N PRO A 23 -4.96 26.27 -13.80
CA PRO A 23 -3.96 25.60 -12.97
C PRO A 23 -2.58 25.98 -13.49
N TYR A 24 -1.74 26.54 -12.62
CA TYR A 24 -0.33 26.68 -12.93
C TYR A 24 0.30 25.30 -12.82
N LEU A 25 0.68 24.74 -13.96
CA LEU A 25 1.50 23.55 -14.02
C LEU A 25 2.92 24.06 -14.29
N PRO A 26 3.81 24.10 -13.29
CA PRO A 26 5.20 24.44 -13.54
C PRO A 26 5.77 23.48 -14.59
N ASP A 27 6.65 23.99 -15.46
CA ASP A 27 7.34 23.15 -16.43
C ASP A 27 8.10 22.05 -15.68
N ALA A 28 7.66 20.81 -15.85
CA ALA A 28 8.32 19.68 -15.21
C ALA A 28 9.74 19.58 -15.77
N THR A 29 10.74 19.62 -14.90
CA THR A 29 12.14 19.49 -15.29
C THR A 29 12.33 18.20 -16.09
N THR A 30 12.81 18.30 -17.32
CA THR A 30 13.06 17.17 -18.22
C THR A 30 14.36 16.43 -17.86
N THR A 31 15.20 17.02 -17.01
CA THR A 31 16.47 16.46 -16.56
C THR A 31 16.25 15.22 -15.73
N ASN A 32 16.66 14.06 -16.26
CA ASN A 32 16.69 12.82 -15.49
C ASN A 32 18.01 12.71 -14.72
N TYR A 33 18.02 13.19 -13.49
CA TYR A 33 19.19 13.12 -12.63
C TYR A 33 19.60 11.69 -12.24
N ASN A 34 18.68 10.72 -12.36
CA ASN A 34 18.96 9.30 -12.13
C ASN A 34 19.69 9.01 -10.79
N TYR A 35 19.31 9.71 -9.73
CA TYR A 35 19.91 9.55 -8.41
C TYR A 35 19.63 8.17 -7.83
N LEU A 36 20.57 7.66 -7.02
CA LEU A 36 20.38 6.41 -6.30
C LEU A 36 19.37 6.61 -5.17
N VAL A 37 18.42 5.69 -5.07
CA VAL A 37 17.44 5.61 -3.99
C VAL A 37 17.68 4.32 -3.23
N VAL A 38 17.95 4.43 -1.94
CA VAL A 38 18.19 3.31 -1.03
C VAL A 38 17.07 3.29 0.02
N ASP A 39 16.32 2.19 0.04
CA ASP A 39 15.26 1.95 1.01
C ASP A 39 15.51 0.64 1.76
N GLY A 40 15.33 0.64 3.07
CA GLY A 40 15.58 -0.51 3.92
C GLY A 40 16.41 -0.17 5.16
N ALA A 41 16.62 -1.20 5.98
CA ALA A 41 17.42 -1.13 7.19
C ALA A 41 18.21 -2.43 7.36
N ILE A 42 19.37 -2.33 8.01
CA ILE A 42 20.15 -3.50 8.39
C ILE A 42 19.50 -4.12 9.62
N ASN A 43 19.04 -5.36 9.49
CA ASN A 43 18.55 -6.15 10.61
C ASN A 43 19.75 -6.77 11.33
N SER A 44 19.98 -6.40 12.58
CA SER A 44 21.06 -6.94 13.40
C SER A 44 20.75 -8.33 13.98
N GLY A 45 19.50 -8.78 13.95
CA GLY A 45 19.07 -10.04 14.56
C GLY A 45 19.06 -11.24 13.61
N ALA A 46 18.21 -12.20 13.95
CA ALA A 46 18.01 -13.44 13.18
C ALA A 46 17.07 -13.28 11.98
N ASP A 47 16.34 -12.17 11.88
CA ASP A 47 15.48 -11.87 10.74
C ASP A 47 16.30 -11.30 9.57
N SER A 48 15.69 -11.20 8.40
CA SER A 48 16.37 -10.81 7.17
C SER A 48 16.64 -9.31 7.12
N THR A 49 17.82 -8.94 6.63
CA THR A 49 18.12 -7.61 6.12
C THR A 49 17.64 -7.52 4.68
N ILE A 50 16.84 -6.50 4.37
CA ILE A 50 16.28 -6.27 3.03
C ILE A 50 16.58 -4.83 2.64
N ILE A 51 17.37 -4.66 1.57
CA ILE A 51 17.76 -3.37 1.01
C ILE A 51 17.26 -3.29 -0.42
N LYS A 52 16.40 -2.33 -0.70
CA LYS A 52 15.85 -2.06 -2.01
C LYS A 52 16.61 -0.89 -2.65
N LEU A 53 17.19 -1.15 -3.81
CA LEU A 53 17.90 -0.16 -4.61
C LEU A 53 17.10 0.19 -5.86
N SER A 54 16.94 1.49 -6.09
CA SER A 54 16.28 2.02 -7.29
C SER A 54 16.87 3.36 -7.71
N ARG A 55 16.36 3.90 -8.80
CA ARG A 55 16.77 5.17 -9.39
C ARG A 55 15.57 6.09 -9.54
N THR A 56 15.81 7.39 -9.35
CA THR A 56 14.79 8.41 -9.63
C THR A 56 14.38 8.38 -11.10
N VAL A 57 13.11 8.66 -11.36
CA VAL A 57 12.52 8.82 -12.69
C VAL A 57 11.95 10.24 -12.82
N THR A 58 11.86 10.74 -14.04
CA THR A 58 11.25 12.07 -14.28
C THR A 58 9.74 11.99 -14.09
N LEU A 59 9.12 13.09 -13.66
CA LEU A 59 7.68 13.14 -13.37
C LEU A 59 6.81 12.82 -14.59
N ALA A 60 7.29 13.16 -15.79
CA ALA A 60 6.59 12.88 -17.05
C ALA A 60 6.82 11.45 -17.60
N ALA A 61 7.66 10.63 -16.95
CA ALA A 61 7.96 9.29 -17.42
C ALA A 61 6.77 8.34 -17.23
N LYS A 62 6.50 7.49 -18.23
CA LYS A 62 5.56 6.36 -18.08
C LYS A 62 6.09 5.29 -17.11
N THR A 63 7.40 5.24 -16.91
CA THR A 63 8.07 4.31 -16.00
C THR A 63 8.04 4.86 -14.59
N THR A 64 7.29 4.20 -13.70
CA THR A 64 7.14 4.61 -12.29
C THR A 64 8.17 3.96 -11.36
N THR A 65 8.85 2.90 -11.81
CA THR A 65 9.87 2.18 -11.03
C THR A 65 11.10 1.86 -11.89
N LYS A 66 12.28 2.23 -11.42
CA LYS A 66 13.57 1.91 -12.07
C LYS A 66 14.51 1.22 -11.07
N PRO A 67 14.47 -0.12 -10.94
CA PRO A 67 15.34 -0.82 -9.99
C PRO A 67 16.82 -0.74 -10.41
N GLU A 68 17.72 -0.66 -9.43
CA GLU A 68 19.16 -0.78 -9.65
C GLU A 68 19.53 -2.27 -9.57
N LEU A 69 20.00 -2.83 -10.68
CA LEU A 69 20.22 -4.27 -10.83
C LEU A 69 21.71 -4.62 -10.74
N LYS A 70 22.00 -5.85 -10.28
CA LYS A 70 23.33 -6.47 -10.22
C LYS A 70 24.39 -5.62 -9.50
N ALA A 71 23.98 -4.76 -8.58
CA ALA A 71 24.89 -4.08 -7.66
C ALA A 71 25.49 -5.09 -6.66
N ILE A 72 26.72 -4.84 -6.23
CA ILE A 72 27.33 -5.56 -5.12
C ILE A 72 26.97 -4.80 -3.85
N VAL A 73 26.16 -5.41 -2.99
CA VAL A 73 25.67 -4.80 -1.76
C VAL A 73 26.21 -5.58 -0.57
N THR A 74 26.90 -4.88 0.33
CA THR A 74 27.53 -5.49 1.50
C THR A 74 27.28 -4.65 2.75
N VAL A 75 27.07 -5.32 3.88
CA VAL A 75 27.11 -4.71 5.21
C VAL A 75 28.53 -4.84 5.73
N GLN A 76 29.07 -3.76 6.29
CA GLN A 76 30.43 -3.70 6.81
C GLN A 76 30.42 -3.24 8.26
N SER A 77 31.16 -3.93 9.13
CA SER A 77 31.41 -3.47 10.50
C SER A 77 32.57 -2.49 10.56
N ASP A 78 32.64 -1.72 11.65
CA ASP A 78 33.80 -0.90 12.03
C ASP A 78 35.09 -1.70 12.31
N GLN A 79 35.02 -3.03 12.27
CA GLN A 79 36.17 -3.95 12.38
C GLN A 79 36.52 -4.65 11.05
N ASN A 80 35.99 -4.18 9.92
CA ASN A 80 36.20 -4.75 8.59
C ASN A 80 35.58 -6.14 8.36
N ASN A 81 34.65 -6.60 9.21
CA ASN A 81 33.83 -7.77 8.89
C ASN A 81 32.84 -7.39 7.80
N THR A 82 32.65 -8.27 6.81
CA THR A 82 31.76 -8.03 5.67
C THR A 82 30.68 -9.10 5.57
N TYR A 83 29.47 -8.68 5.22
CA TYR A 83 28.32 -9.56 5.03
C TYR A 83 27.67 -9.23 3.70
N ASN A 84 27.61 -10.20 2.79
CA ASN A 84 27.09 -9.98 1.45
C ASN A 84 25.57 -10.10 1.42
N LEU A 85 24.92 -9.23 0.64
CA LEU A 85 23.50 -9.33 0.32
C LEU A 85 23.35 -9.84 -1.11
N THR A 86 22.38 -10.74 -1.31
CA THR A 86 22.10 -11.35 -2.61
C THR A 86 20.85 -10.73 -3.22
N GLU A 87 20.90 -10.38 -4.50
CA GLU A 87 19.71 -9.91 -5.23
C GLU A 87 18.74 -11.08 -5.44
N THR A 88 17.53 -10.97 -4.87
CA THR A 88 16.49 -12.02 -4.94
C THR A 88 15.44 -11.73 -6.00
N THR A 89 15.06 -10.46 -6.14
CA THR A 89 14.19 -9.92 -7.18
C THR A 89 14.77 -8.60 -7.63
N ASN A 90 14.38 -8.10 -8.81
CA ASN A 90 14.90 -6.85 -9.38
C ASN A 90 15.03 -5.71 -8.35
N GLY A 91 16.27 -5.33 -8.04
CA GLY A 91 16.61 -4.25 -7.11
C GLY A 91 16.37 -4.56 -5.63
N ASN A 92 16.14 -5.82 -5.25
CA ASN A 92 15.92 -6.23 -3.86
C ASN A 92 17.05 -7.15 -3.38
N TYR A 93 17.88 -6.63 -2.48
CA TYR A 93 19.08 -7.27 -1.95
C TYR A 93 18.81 -7.77 -0.53
N VAL A 94 19.07 -9.05 -0.29
CA VAL A 94 18.67 -9.74 0.95
C VAL A 94 19.84 -10.49 1.57
N ALA A 95 19.97 -10.38 2.89
CA ALA A 95 20.79 -11.27 3.70
C ALA A 95 19.94 -11.82 4.85
N ILE A 96 20.01 -13.13 5.10
CA ILE A 96 19.20 -13.79 6.13
C ILE A 96 20.00 -13.86 7.42
N GLY A 97 19.42 -13.38 8.52
CA GLY A 97 19.94 -13.58 9.87
C GLY A 97 21.41 -13.19 10.03
N LEU A 98 21.71 -11.90 9.90
CA LEU A 98 23.09 -11.42 10.01
C LEU A 98 23.69 -11.61 11.41
N ASN A 99 22.85 -11.66 12.46
CA ASN A 99 23.27 -11.88 13.86
C ASN A 99 24.49 -11.02 14.24
N LEU A 100 24.35 -9.71 14.05
CA LEU A 100 25.39 -8.72 14.23
C LEU A 100 25.70 -8.49 15.72
N ASP A 101 26.93 -8.06 16.01
CA ASP A 101 27.35 -7.63 17.34
C ASP A 101 26.79 -6.23 17.64
N ASN A 102 25.86 -6.15 18.59
CA ASN A 102 25.17 -4.92 18.96
C ASN A 102 26.08 -3.85 19.58
N SER A 103 27.32 -4.17 19.95
CA SER A 103 28.31 -3.21 20.46
C SER A 103 29.08 -2.46 19.35
N ARG A 104 28.89 -2.87 18.09
CA ARG A 104 29.61 -2.36 16.92
C ARG A 104 28.76 -1.39 16.11
N LYS A 105 29.43 -0.64 15.24
CA LYS A 105 28.77 0.16 14.21
C LYS A 105 28.84 -0.53 12.86
N TYR A 106 27.80 -0.34 12.07
CA TYR A 106 27.69 -0.93 10.75
C TYR A 106 27.35 0.12 9.71
N ARG A 107 27.76 -0.14 8.47
CA ARG A 107 27.42 0.65 7.30
C ARG A 107 27.04 -0.24 6.13
N LEU A 108 26.36 0.35 5.16
CA LEU A 108 26.08 -0.27 3.87
C LEU A 108 27.11 0.20 2.84
N SER A 109 27.63 -0.73 2.05
CA SER A 109 28.49 -0.47 0.91
C SER A 109 27.84 -1.00 -0.36
N ILE A 110 27.61 -0.11 -1.31
CA ILE A 110 26.97 -0.41 -2.60
C ILE A 110 27.97 -0.11 -3.70
N LYS A 111 28.26 -1.09 -4.55
CA LYS A 111 29.01 -0.89 -5.79
C LYS A 111 28.11 -1.20 -6.98
N THR A 112 27.81 -0.20 -7.77
CA THR A 112 26.91 -0.31 -8.92
C THR A 112 27.65 -0.82 -10.15
N THR A 113 26.90 -1.35 -11.13
CA THR A 113 27.47 -1.95 -12.36
C THR A 113 28.22 -0.94 -13.22
N ASN A 114 27.86 0.34 -13.12
CA ASN A 114 28.57 1.44 -13.78
C ASN A 114 29.85 1.90 -13.05
N GLY A 115 30.28 1.17 -12.02
CA GLY A 115 31.53 1.42 -11.29
C GLY A 115 31.45 2.44 -10.16
N LYS A 116 30.31 3.13 -9.97
CA LYS A 116 30.14 4.04 -8.82
C LYS A 116 30.06 3.25 -7.50
N THR A 117 30.61 3.85 -6.44
CA THR A 117 30.60 3.26 -5.10
C THR A 117 29.94 4.24 -4.13
N TYR A 118 29.04 3.72 -3.30
CA TYR A 118 28.32 4.47 -2.29
C TYR A 118 28.52 3.82 -0.94
N LEU A 119 28.79 4.62 0.07
CA LEU A 119 28.94 4.20 1.45
C LEU A 119 27.94 4.96 2.31
N SER A 120 27.27 4.24 3.21
CA SER A 120 26.63 4.92 4.32
C SER A 120 27.64 5.30 5.39
N ASP A 121 27.24 6.22 6.27
CA ASP A 121 27.90 6.41 7.54
C ASP A 121 27.83 5.14 8.40
N TYR A 122 28.74 5.05 9.36
CA TYR A 122 28.69 4.03 10.41
C TYR A 122 27.60 4.39 11.42
N VAL A 123 26.60 3.52 11.53
CA VAL A 123 25.45 3.69 12.42
C VAL A 123 25.51 2.66 13.53
N GLU A 124 25.18 3.10 14.75
CA GLU A 124 25.05 2.22 15.91
C GLU A 124 23.82 1.31 15.81
N VAL A 125 23.87 0.15 16.45
CA VAL A 125 22.73 -0.77 16.48
C VAL A 125 21.68 -0.28 17.47
N LYS A 126 20.45 -0.03 17.00
CA LYS A 126 19.28 0.30 17.83
C LYS A 126 18.23 -0.79 17.75
N ASN A 127 18.16 -1.61 18.81
CA ASN A 127 17.20 -2.69 18.87
C ASN A 127 15.81 -2.19 19.29
N ALA A 128 14.79 -2.52 18.50
CA ALA A 128 13.43 -2.18 18.85
C ALA A 128 12.98 -2.96 20.11
N PRO A 129 12.41 -2.27 21.12
CA PRO A 129 11.80 -2.95 22.26
C PRO A 129 10.51 -3.65 21.82
N PRO A 130 10.00 -4.62 22.61
CA PRO A 130 8.77 -5.34 22.29
C PRO A 130 7.56 -4.43 22.04
N ILE A 131 6.62 -4.92 21.24
CA ILE A 131 5.29 -4.30 21.11
C ILE A 131 4.38 -4.92 22.18
N ASP A 132 4.00 -4.14 23.18
CA ASP A 132 3.19 -4.60 24.31
C ASP A 132 1.81 -5.04 23.84
N SER A 133 1.14 -4.19 23.07
CA SER A 133 -0.18 -4.47 22.53
C SER A 133 -0.48 -3.64 21.30
N ILE A 134 -1.38 -4.17 20.47
CA ILE A 134 -2.06 -3.45 19.41
C ILE A 134 -3.55 -3.54 19.75
N GLY A 135 -4.19 -2.39 19.89
CA GLY A 135 -5.62 -2.29 20.19
C GLY A 135 -6.32 -1.38 19.20
N TYR A 136 -7.60 -1.15 19.42
CA TYR A 136 -8.36 -0.17 18.66
C TYR A 136 -9.38 0.53 19.54
N THR A 137 -9.61 1.80 19.28
CA THR A 137 -10.76 2.55 19.80
C THR A 137 -11.84 2.62 18.74
N MET A 138 -13.09 2.68 19.17
CA MET A 138 -14.26 2.85 18.30
C MET A 138 -14.82 4.25 18.51
N ASN A 139 -14.99 4.98 17.42
CA ASN A 139 -15.66 6.27 17.35
C ASN A 139 -16.93 6.13 16.50
N SER A 140 -17.80 7.14 16.46
CA SER A 140 -19.03 7.09 15.61
C SER A 140 -18.73 6.76 14.15
N ASP A 141 -17.57 7.20 13.66
CA ASP A 141 -17.24 7.21 12.23
C ASP A 141 -16.24 6.12 11.85
N GLY A 142 -15.88 5.21 12.76
CA GLY A 142 -14.97 4.10 12.48
C GLY A 142 -14.09 3.68 13.65
N ILE A 143 -12.99 3.01 13.33
CA ILE A 143 -12.00 2.58 14.31
C ILE A 143 -10.67 3.29 14.14
N THR A 144 -9.95 3.49 15.25
CA THR A 144 -8.54 3.89 15.23
C THR A 144 -7.72 2.80 15.87
N VAL A 145 -6.88 2.15 15.07
CA VAL A 145 -5.92 1.16 15.56
C VAL A 145 -4.75 1.90 16.18
N TYR A 146 -4.31 1.46 17.35
CA TYR A 146 -3.19 2.04 18.08
C TYR A 146 -2.22 0.96 18.56
N ASN A 147 -1.00 1.37 18.92
CA ASN A 147 -0.03 0.51 19.58
C ASN A 147 0.41 1.06 20.95
N ASN A 148 0.82 0.14 21.82
CA ASN A 148 1.55 0.44 23.04
C ASN A 148 2.90 -0.27 23.01
N ALA A 149 3.94 0.37 23.53
CA ALA A 149 5.27 -0.19 23.70
C ALA A 149 5.99 0.51 24.86
N HIS A 150 6.96 -0.16 25.46
CA HIS A 150 7.85 0.46 26.43
C HIS A 150 9.27 -0.11 26.32
N ASP A 151 10.26 0.69 26.71
CA ASP A 151 11.63 0.21 26.93
C ASP A 151 12.00 0.42 28.40
N ALA A 152 12.00 -0.67 29.17
CA ALA A 152 12.41 -0.63 30.57
C ALA A 152 13.88 -0.21 30.77
N THR A 153 14.71 -0.34 29.72
CA THR A 153 16.13 0.02 29.75
C THR A 153 16.41 1.45 29.29
N ASN A 154 15.39 2.14 28.77
CA ASN A 154 15.47 3.55 28.38
C ASN A 154 16.52 3.85 27.28
N ASN A 155 16.88 2.82 26.50
CA ASN A 155 17.92 2.88 25.47
C ASN A 155 17.38 3.32 24.10
N THR A 156 16.06 3.24 23.93
CA THR A 156 15.30 3.80 22.82
C THR A 156 14.63 5.10 23.28
N ARG A 157 14.43 6.06 22.37
CA ARG A 157 13.62 7.27 22.62
C ARG A 157 12.87 7.75 21.39
N TYR A 158 13.16 7.14 20.25
CA TYR A 158 12.67 7.52 18.94
C TYR A 158 12.24 6.26 18.22
N TYR A 159 11.03 6.32 17.68
CA TYR A 159 10.36 5.19 17.10
C TYR A 159 9.85 5.52 15.72
N ARG A 160 9.86 4.51 14.87
CA ARG A 160 9.13 4.50 13.61
C ARG A 160 8.30 3.25 13.53
N TRP A 161 7.14 3.37 12.91
CA TRP A 161 6.30 2.23 12.60
C TRP A 161 6.02 2.13 11.11
N SER A 162 5.87 0.90 10.64
CA SER A 162 5.26 0.59 9.37
C SER A 162 4.29 -0.56 9.58
N TYR A 163 3.29 -0.69 8.71
CA TYR A 163 2.34 -1.78 8.81
C TYR A 163 1.99 -2.35 7.45
N GLN A 164 1.54 -3.60 7.47
CA GLN A 164 0.85 -4.22 6.35
C GLN A 164 -0.52 -4.66 6.82
N GLU A 165 -1.53 -4.26 6.08
CA GLU A 165 -2.92 -4.61 6.34
C GLU A 165 -3.43 -5.59 5.29
N THR A 166 -4.33 -6.45 5.70
CA THR A 166 -5.02 -7.40 4.83
C THR A 166 -6.46 -7.52 5.30
N TRP A 167 -7.42 -7.48 4.39
CA TRP A 167 -8.83 -7.63 4.72
C TRP A 167 -9.51 -8.64 3.82
N GLN A 168 -10.49 -9.33 4.40
CA GLN A 168 -11.40 -10.22 3.68
C GLN A 168 -12.63 -9.44 3.24
N PHE A 169 -13.03 -9.64 1.99
CA PHE A 169 -14.23 -9.06 1.41
C PHE A 169 -14.92 -10.04 0.46
N GLN A 170 -16.14 -9.70 0.08
CA GLN A 170 -16.95 -10.51 -0.81
C GLN A 170 -17.43 -9.69 -2.01
N ALA A 171 -17.66 -10.36 -3.14
CA ALA A 171 -18.44 -9.78 -4.22
C ALA A 171 -19.89 -9.54 -3.76
N ASN A 172 -20.65 -8.70 -4.47
CA ASN A 172 -22.05 -8.45 -4.09
C ASN A 172 -22.97 -9.62 -4.44
N TYR A 173 -22.61 -10.41 -5.45
CA TYR A 173 -23.37 -11.59 -5.87
C TYR A 173 -22.45 -12.80 -6.03
N VAL A 174 -22.95 -13.97 -5.67
CA VAL A 174 -22.24 -15.25 -5.88
C VAL A 174 -22.36 -15.64 -7.35
N SER A 175 -21.23 -15.89 -8.00
CA SER A 175 -21.21 -16.48 -9.34
C SER A 175 -21.10 -17.99 -9.20
N ASN A 176 -22.15 -18.74 -9.53
CA ASN A 176 -22.12 -20.21 -9.48
C ASN A 176 -21.67 -20.85 -10.80
N TYR A 177 -21.63 -20.09 -11.90
CA TYR A 177 -21.33 -20.61 -13.23
C TYR A 177 -20.20 -19.82 -13.91
N MET A 178 -19.47 -20.48 -14.80
CA MET A 178 -18.43 -19.86 -15.63
C MET A 178 -18.46 -20.38 -17.07
N PRO A 179 -18.03 -19.59 -18.06
CA PRO A 179 -17.83 -20.09 -19.40
C PRO A 179 -16.62 -21.03 -19.44
N GLN A 180 -16.79 -22.20 -20.05
CA GLN A 180 -15.73 -23.14 -20.31
C GLN A 180 -15.75 -23.53 -21.78
N GLN A 181 -14.57 -23.54 -22.40
CA GLN A 181 -14.41 -24.05 -23.76
C GLN A 181 -14.63 -25.58 -23.75
N SER A 182 -15.69 -26.02 -24.44
CA SER A 182 -16.05 -27.44 -24.56
C SER A 182 -15.49 -28.08 -25.81
N THR A 183 -15.32 -27.31 -26.89
CA THR A 183 -14.62 -27.72 -28.12
C THR A 183 -13.82 -26.54 -28.68
N PRO A 184 -12.98 -26.70 -29.72
CA PRO A 184 -12.28 -25.57 -30.35
C PRO A 184 -13.18 -24.41 -30.77
N THR A 185 -14.47 -24.67 -31.01
CA THR A 185 -15.44 -23.69 -31.52
C THR A 185 -16.65 -23.47 -30.62
N SER A 186 -16.75 -24.16 -29.48
CA SER A 186 -17.88 -24.02 -28.55
C SER A 186 -17.45 -23.68 -27.13
N ILE A 187 -18.15 -22.71 -26.55
CA ILE A 187 -18.08 -22.34 -25.14
C ILE A 187 -19.44 -22.63 -24.54
N THR A 188 -19.46 -23.22 -23.35
CA THR A 188 -20.69 -23.55 -22.63
C THR A 188 -20.55 -23.13 -21.17
N MET A 189 -21.66 -22.77 -20.54
CA MET A 189 -21.67 -22.48 -19.11
C MET A 189 -21.61 -23.76 -18.29
N VAL A 190 -20.69 -23.81 -17.32
CA VAL A 190 -20.53 -24.92 -16.38
C VAL A 190 -20.54 -24.41 -14.94
N PRO A 191 -20.97 -25.23 -13.96
CA PRO A 191 -20.84 -24.86 -12.56
C PRO A 191 -19.37 -24.66 -12.17
N ARG A 192 -19.10 -23.67 -11.32
CA ARG A 192 -17.78 -23.46 -10.73
C ARG A 192 -17.50 -24.50 -9.66
N THR A 193 -16.31 -25.08 -9.69
CA THR A 193 -15.78 -25.90 -8.58
C THR A 193 -15.34 -25.00 -7.41
N ALA A 194 -15.00 -25.61 -6.28
CA ALA A 194 -14.60 -24.88 -5.06
C ALA A 194 -13.35 -23.99 -5.28
N ASP A 195 -12.39 -24.45 -6.09
CA ASP A 195 -11.17 -23.73 -6.46
C ASP A 195 -11.39 -22.63 -7.52
N GLN A 196 -12.53 -22.66 -8.21
CA GLN A 196 -12.93 -21.66 -9.21
C GLN A 196 -13.82 -20.55 -8.64
N GLN A 197 -14.08 -20.59 -7.33
CA GLN A 197 -14.90 -19.59 -6.65
C GLN A 197 -14.22 -18.21 -6.66
N ILE A 198 -15.02 -17.19 -6.97
CA ILE A 198 -14.61 -15.78 -7.09
C ILE A 198 -15.48 -14.86 -6.23
N PHE A 199 -16.11 -15.43 -5.19
CA PHE A 199 -16.99 -14.69 -4.28
C PHE A 199 -16.24 -14.09 -3.09
N THR A 200 -15.33 -14.84 -2.45
CA THR A 200 -14.55 -14.36 -1.29
C THR A 200 -13.11 -14.11 -1.67
N CYS A 201 -12.61 -12.91 -1.37
CA CYS A 201 -11.25 -12.50 -1.68
C CYS A 201 -10.58 -11.79 -0.51
N TRP A 202 -9.26 -11.65 -0.64
CA TRP A 202 -8.41 -10.86 0.24
C TRP A 202 -7.69 -9.79 -0.56
N ALA A 203 -7.63 -8.58 0.00
CA ALA A 203 -6.81 -7.49 -0.50
C ALA A 203 -5.82 -7.07 0.58
N SER A 204 -4.67 -6.53 0.18
CA SER A 204 -3.61 -6.11 1.09
C SER A 204 -2.98 -4.81 0.65
N ASN A 205 -2.64 -3.97 1.62
CA ASN A 205 -1.91 -2.72 1.42
C ASN A 205 -0.76 -2.62 2.42
N SER A 206 0.22 -1.80 2.09
CA SER A 206 1.30 -1.41 2.99
C SER A 206 1.14 0.05 3.40
N SER A 207 1.65 0.41 4.57
CA SER A 207 1.66 1.79 5.06
C SER A 207 2.35 2.72 4.08
N SER A 208 1.64 3.78 3.64
CA SER A 208 2.19 4.87 2.83
C SER A 208 2.58 6.10 3.66
N THR A 209 2.10 6.18 4.90
CA THR A 209 2.32 7.31 5.81
C THR A 209 3.51 7.04 6.74
N ILE A 210 4.30 8.07 7.00
CA ILE A 210 5.43 8.05 7.93
C ILE A 210 4.90 8.19 9.36
N LEU A 211 4.89 7.06 10.09
CA LEU A 211 4.50 7.00 11.50
C LEU A 211 5.72 7.11 12.39
N LEU A 212 5.78 8.17 13.19
CA LEU A 212 6.89 8.50 14.08
C LEU A 212 6.38 8.79 15.49
N GLY A 213 7.19 8.47 16.48
CA GLY A 213 6.91 8.77 17.88
C GLY A 213 8.19 8.96 18.66
N SER A 214 8.12 9.75 19.74
CA SER A 214 9.25 9.98 20.61
C SER A 214 8.83 10.08 22.06
N THR A 215 9.65 9.52 22.93
CA THR A 215 9.54 9.61 24.39
C THR A 215 10.66 10.48 24.98
N ALA A 216 11.43 11.19 24.14
CA ALA A 216 12.57 12.01 24.59
C ALA A 216 12.17 13.14 25.57
N LYS A 217 10.89 13.55 25.56
CA LYS A 217 10.32 14.53 26.49
C LYS A 217 9.59 13.90 27.68
N LEU A 218 9.61 12.57 27.80
CA LEU A 218 8.96 11.81 28.87
C LEU A 218 10.01 11.23 29.82
N SER A 219 9.68 11.21 31.11
CA SER A 219 10.55 10.61 32.13
C SER A 219 10.75 9.11 31.89
N GLN A 220 9.68 8.42 31.47
CA GLN A 220 9.68 7.00 31.13
C GLN A 220 9.58 6.81 29.62
N ASP A 221 10.28 5.79 29.10
CA ASP A 221 10.16 5.39 27.71
C ASP A 221 8.91 4.51 27.49
N VAL A 222 7.76 5.18 27.44
CA VAL A 222 6.45 4.55 27.24
C VAL A 222 5.74 5.23 26.07
N ILE A 223 5.40 4.43 25.07
CA ILE A 223 4.48 4.77 23.99
C ILE A 223 3.10 4.24 24.39
N TYR A 224 2.14 5.15 24.57
CA TYR A 224 0.77 4.81 24.94
C TYR A 224 -0.22 5.28 23.87
N GLN A 225 -1.07 4.37 23.41
CA GLN A 225 -2.13 4.57 22.42
C GLN A 225 -1.70 5.39 21.20
N ASN A 226 -0.49 5.15 20.69
CA ASN A 226 -0.03 5.81 19.48
C ASN A 226 -0.86 5.34 18.28
N ALA A 227 -1.53 6.27 17.60
CA ALA A 227 -2.42 5.97 16.49
C ALA A 227 -1.63 5.50 15.26
N ILE A 228 -2.03 4.35 14.71
CA ILE A 228 -1.40 3.71 13.54
C ILE A 228 -2.22 3.96 12.27
N ILE A 229 -3.52 3.71 12.32
CA ILE A 229 -4.42 3.88 11.18
C ILE A 229 -5.84 4.12 11.66
N ALA A 230 -6.54 5.05 11.01
CA ALA A 230 -7.98 5.22 11.13
C ALA A 230 -8.69 4.52 9.97
N ILE A 231 -9.72 3.73 10.27
CA ILE A 231 -10.51 2.99 9.28
C ILE A 231 -11.97 3.42 9.42
N PRO A 232 -12.56 4.05 8.39
CA PRO A 232 -13.96 4.48 8.42
C PRO A 232 -14.95 3.33 8.67
N SER A 233 -16.07 3.61 9.34
CA SER A 233 -17.12 2.64 9.69
C SER A 233 -17.76 1.96 8.48
N ASN A 234 -17.80 2.64 7.33
CA ASN A 234 -18.33 2.14 6.05
C ASN A 234 -17.27 1.45 5.17
N SER A 235 -16.03 1.33 5.64
CA SER A 235 -14.92 0.75 4.89
C SER A 235 -15.06 -0.76 4.75
N GLU A 236 -14.87 -1.27 3.53
CA GLU A 236 -14.86 -2.71 3.25
C GLU A 236 -13.82 -3.47 4.07
N LYS A 237 -12.74 -2.80 4.47
CA LYS A 237 -11.65 -3.38 5.27
C LYS A 237 -12.13 -4.06 6.55
N ILE A 238 -13.18 -3.52 7.16
CA ILE A 238 -13.74 -4.02 8.43
C ILE A 238 -15.11 -4.69 8.24
N GLY A 239 -15.48 -5.01 7.00
CA GLY A 239 -16.77 -5.61 6.66
C GLY A 239 -16.93 -7.06 7.09
N ILE A 240 -15.84 -7.84 7.06
CA ILE A 240 -15.84 -9.25 7.45
C ILE A 240 -14.76 -9.48 8.50
N LYS A 241 -13.49 -9.37 8.09
CA LYS A 241 -12.34 -9.58 8.95
C LYS A 241 -11.13 -8.83 8.43
N TYR A 242 -10.45 -8.16 9.34
CA TYR A 242 -9.30 -7.31 9.10
C TYR A 242 -8.10 -7.86 9.85
N SER A 243 -6.90 -7.77 9.26
CA SER A 243 -5.64 -8.06 9.91
C SER A 243 -4.65 -6.93 9.66
N ILE A 244 -3.89 -6.61 10.69
CA ILE A 244 -2.76 -5.68 10.60
C ILE A 244 -1.55 -6.30 11.27
N ILE A 245 -0.42 -6.32 10.56
CA ILE A 245 0.90 -6.57 11.14
C ILE A 245 1.65 -5.26 11.26
N LEU A 246 1.96 -4.87 12.48
CA LEU A 246 2.78 -3.69 12.77
C LEU A 246 4.24 -4.12 12.87
N LYS A 247 5.14 -3.31 12.31
CA LYS A 247 6.58 -3.38 12.47
C LYS A 247 7.05 -2.13 13.22
N GLN A 248 7.83 -2.32 14.27
CA GLN A 248 8.37 -1.28 15.12
C GLN A 248 9.89 -1.24 14.98
N TYR A 249 10.41 -0.03 14.79
CA TYR A 249 11.83 0.28 14.64
C TYR A 249 12.25 1.24 15.75
N ALA A 250 13.39 0.96 16.39
CA ALA A 250 14.09 1.95 17.20
C ALA A 250 14.99 2.77 16.29
N LEU A 251 15.00 4.09 16.47
CA LEU A 251 15.77 5.02 15.67
C LEU A 251 16.86 5.70 16.50
N THR A 252 17.97 6.02 15.84
CA THR A 252 18.91 7.04 16.34
C THR A 252 18.28 8.43 16.21
N THR A 253 18.82 9.42 16.91
CA THR A 253 18.37 10.82 16.80
C THR A 253 18.43 11.31 15.36
N ASP A 254 19.52 11.02 14.65
CA ASP A 254 19.72 11.45 13.25
C ASP A 254 18.74 10.78 12.30
N ALA A 255 18.46 9.48 12.49
CA ALA A 255 17.45 8.78 11.71
C ALA A 255 16.05 9.38 11.95
N TYR A 256 15.70 9.69 13.21
CA TYR A 256 14.43 10.33 13.53
C TYR A 256 14.28 11.71 12.90
N ASN A 257 15.35 12.51 12.91
CA ASN A 257 15.39 13.82 12.26
C ASN A 257 15.21 13.69 10.74
N PHE A 258 15.89 12.74 10.10
CA PHE A 258 15.72 12.44 8.68
C PHE A 258 14.25 12.12 8.36
N TRP A 259 13.62 11.19 9.08
CA TRP A 259 12.24 10.82 8.84
C TRP A 259 11.26 11.97 9.12
N THR A 260 11.55 12.79 10.12
CA THR A 260 10.75 13.99 10.43
C THR A 260 10.81 15.01 9.30
N MET A 261 11.99 15.25 8.73
CA MET A 261 12.14 16.14 7.57
C MET A 261 11.48 15.56 6.33
N LEU A 262 11.62 14.25 6.09
CA LEU A 262 10.95 13.57 4.99
C LEU A 262 9.44 13.70 5.10
N LYS A 263 8.87 13.42 6.27
CA LYS A 263 7.44 13.58 6.53
C LYS A 263 6.95 15.00 6.24
N LYS A 264 7.64 16.02 6.76
CA LYS A 264 7.30 17.43 6.50
C LYS A 264 7.29 17.76 5.00
N ASN A 265 8.24 17.20 4.25
CA ASN A 265 8.39 17.45 2.83
C ASN A 265 7.47 16.61 1.92
N THR A 266 6.81 15.56 2.44
CA THR A 266 5.99 14.67 1.60
C THR A 266 4.52 14.61 2.01
N GLU A 267 4.22 14.86 3.28
CA GLU A 267 2.89 14.69 3.87
C GLU A 267 2.32 16.00 4.40
N ASP A 268 3.16 16.91 4.91
CA ASP A 268 2.72 18.19 5.48
C ASP A 268 2.75 19.33 4.45
N LEU A 269 2.62 19.01 3.15
CA LEU A 269 2.54 19.98 2.05
C LEU A 269 1.10 20.09 1.54
N GLY A 270 0.53 21.30 1.50
CA GLY A 270 -0.80 21.50 0.93
C GLY A 270 -1.33 22.94 0.90
N SER A 271 -0.68 23.87 1.59
CA SER A 271 -1.03 25.30 1.64
C SER A 271 0.02 26.15 0.94
N ILE A 272 -0.41 27.28 0.37
CA ILE A 272 0.48 28.31 -0.19
C ILE A 272 1.34 29.00 0.87
N PHE A 273 1.06 28.74 2.15
CA PHE A 273 1.80 29.25 3.31
C PHE A 273 2.69 28.19 3.96
N ASP A 274 2.73 26.97 3.42
CA ASP A 274 3.60 25.94 3.97
C ASP A 274 5.06 26.28 3.67
N SER A 275 5.94 25.90 4.60
CA SER A 275 7.38 26.07 4.43
C SER A 275 7.86 25.38 3.17
N GLN A 276 8.73 26.03 2.41
CA GLN A 276 9.36 25.42 1.25
C GLN A 276 10.08 24.12 1.65
N PRO A 277 9.97 23.04 0.85
CA PRO A 277 10.65 21.79 1.15
C PRO A 277 12.14 22.00 1.40
N SER A 278 12.64 21.50 2.53
CA SER A 278 14.06 21.60 2.87
C SER A 278 14.86 20.47 2.22
N ALA A 279 16.15 20.68 1.94
CA ALA A 279 17.00 19.62 1.42
C ALA A 279 17.08 18.46 2.42
N ILE A 280 16.66 17.27 2.01
CA ILE A 280 16.77 16.05 2.84
C ILE A 280 18.16 15.46 2.59
N GLN A 281 19.05 15.58 3.57
CA GLN A 281 20.33 14.90 3.53
C GLN A 281 20.21 13.53 4.20
N GLY A 282 20.46 12.47 3.43
CA GLY A 282 20.65 11.12 3.93
C GLY A 282 22.05 10.91 4.51
N ASN A 283 22.31 9.71 5.02
CA ASN A 283 23.62 9.28 5.52
C ASN A 283 24.35 8.37 4.52
N ILE A 284 24.05 8.48 3.22
CA ILE A 284 24.63 7.67 2.15
C ILE A 284 25.26 8.60 1.12
N HIS A 285 26.51 8.33 0.78
CA HIS A 285 27.34 9.24 -0.01
C HIS A 285 28.05 8.47 -1.12
N ASN A 286 28.15 9.08 -2.30
CA ASN A 286 29.05 8.59 -3.33
C ASN A 286 30.50 8.91 -2.93
N THR A 287 31.37 7.90 -2.95
CA THR A 287 32.76 8.04 -2.52
C THR A 287 33.63 8.85 -3.48
N ALA A 288 33.22 8.95 -4.75
CA ALA A 288 33.94 9.69 -5.79
C ALA A 288 33.40 11.11 -6.02
N ASP A 289 32.16 11.38 -5.61
CA ASP A 289 31.50 12.68 -5.78
C ASP A 289 30.57 12.96 -4.60
N ALA A 290 31.06 13.71 -3.61
CA ALA A 290 30.28 14.08 -2.43
C ALA A 290 29.11 15.04 -2.74
N THR A 291 29.07 15.63 -3.95
CA THR A 291 27.99 16.55 -4.36
C THR A 291 26.82 15.81 -5.00
N GLU A 292 26.99 14.54 -5.37
CA GLU A 292 25.91 13.71 -5.92
C GLU A 292 24.87 13.36 -4.84
N PRO A 293 23.61 13.80 -4.98
CA PRO A 293 22.54 13.41 -4.07
C PRO A 293 22.26 11.91 -4.09
N VAL A 294 22.09 11.33 -2.91
CA VAL A 294 21.55 9.99 -2.70
C VAL A 294 20.33 10.10 -1.80
N ILE A 295 19.24 9.44 -2.19
CA ILE A 295 17.99 9.49 -1.46
C ILE A 295 17.89 8.25 -0.59
N GLY A 296 17.79 8.45 0.73
CA GLY A 296 17.61 7.36 1.68
C GLY A 296 18.38 7.59 2.97
N TYR A 297 18.02 6.85 4.00
CA TYR A 297 18.74 6.85 5.26
C TYR A 297 18.83 5.43 5.80
N LEU A 298 20.05 4.99 6.07
CA LEU A 298 20.31 3.67 6.60
C LEU A 298 20.20 3.66 8.13
N SER A 299 19.39 2.75 8.66
CA SER A 299 19.34 2.42 10.09
C SER A 299 19.79 0.99 10.32
N VAL A 300 20.27 0.70 11.53
CA VAL A 300 20.76 -0.63 11.93
C VAL A 300 20.08 -1.02 13.24
N GLY A 301 19.48 -2.21 13.30
CA GLY A 301 18.72 -2.62 14.47
C GLY A 301 17.80 -3.81 14.24
N THR A 302 17.29 -4.39 15.32
CA THR A 302 16.19 -5.36 15.23
C THR A 302 14.85 -4.66 14.99
N VAL A 303 13.94 -5.40 14.35
CA VAL A 303 12.55 -4.97 14.11
C VAL A 303 11.64 -5.87 14.92
N GLN A 304 10.78 -5.28 15.75
CA GLN A 304 9.73 -6.03 16.43
C GLN A 304 8.46 -6.03 15.59
N SER A 305 7.76 -7.16 15.54
CA SER A 305 6.52 -7.26 14.79
C SER A 305 5.43 -7.96 15.58
N LYS A 306 4.19 -7.48 15.40
CA LYS A 306 3.01 -8.05 16.06
C LYS A 306 1.82 -7.95 15.14
N ARG A 307 1.07 -9.05 14.99
CA ARG A 307 -0.14 -9.13 14.17
C ARG A 307 -1.37 -9.26 15.06
N VAL A 308 -2.42 -8.53 14.71
CA VAL A 308 -3.75 -8.67 15.31
C VAL A 308 -4.82 -8.82 14.24
N PHE A 309 -5.99 -9.29 14.66
CA PHE A 309 -7.18 -9.43 13.84
C PHE A 309 -8.35 -8.67 14.46
N ILE A 310 -9.19 -8.08 13.62
CA ILE A 310 -10.43 -7.42 14.02
C ILE A 310 -11.54 -8.04 13.17
N SER A 311 -12.53 -8.64 13.82
CA SER A 311 -13.66 -9.28 13.15
C SER A 311 -14.86 -8.36 13.16
N LYS A 312 -15.72 -8.43 12.12
CA LYS A 312 -16.97 -7.65 12.09
C LYS A 312 -17.85 -7.91 13.32
N SER A 313 -17.80 -9.12 13.88
CA SER A 313 -18.52 -9.49 15.10
C SER A 313 -18.10 -8.71 16.35
N SER A 314 -16.90 -8.12 16.37
CA SER A 314 -16.45 -7.27 17.48
C SER A 314 -16.74 -5.78 17.26
N LEU A 315 -17.45 -5.43 16.19
CA LEU A 315 -17.80 -4.07 15.80
C LEU A 315 -19.32 -3.86 15.84
N PRO A 316 -19.82 -2.61 15.92
CA PRO A 316 -21.24 -2.33 15.88
C PRO A 316 -21.93 -2.95 14.65
N SER A 317 -23.06 -3.61 14.88
CA SER A 317 -23.88 -4.21 13.82
C SER A 317 -24.51 -3.17 12.89
N SER A 318 -24.73 -1.95 13.41
CA SER A 318 -25.26 -0.80 12.65
C SER A 318 -24.30 -0.28 11.58
N TRP A 319 -23.01 -0.58 11.67
CA TRP A 319 -22.05 -0.17 10.64
C TRP A 319 -22.22 -1.04 9.41
N LEU A 320 -22.77 -0.45 8.37
CA LEU A 320 -22.91 -1.10 7.08
C LEU A 320 -21.72 -0.68 6.22
N VAL A 321 -20.99 -1.68 5.71
CA VAL A 321 -20.04 -1.44 4.64
C VAL A 321 -20.83 -1.00 3.42
N ALA A 322 -20.40 0.10 2.80
CA ALA A 322 -20.94 0.46 1.50
C ALA A 322 -20.55 -0.66 0.53
N GLY A 323 -21.52 -1.49 0.14
CA GLY A 323 -21.33 -2.41 -0.99
C GLY A 323 -20.86 -1.63 -2.21
N THR A 324 -20.26 -2.28 -3.21
CA THR A 324 -19.81 -1.55 -4.41
C THR A 324 -21.00 -0.80 -5.02
N THR A 325 -21.00 0.53 -4.89
CA THR A 325 -22.15 1.42 -5.17
C THR A 325 -22.54 1.51 -6.64
N GLN A 326 -21.93 0.67 -7.49
CA GLN A 326 -22.06 0.68 -8.94
C GLN A 326 -22.65 -0.63 -9.49
N CYS A 327 -23.26 -1.46 -8.66
CA CYS A 327 -23.90 -2.68 -9.14
C CYS A 327 -25.27 -2.40 -9.73
N SER A 328 -25.41 -2.65 -11.03
CA SER A 328 -26.72 -2.70 -11.67
C SER A 328 -27.57 -3.79 -11.04
N THR A 329 -28.88 -3.65 -11.16
CA THR A 329 -29.83 -4.71 -10.82
C THR A 329 -29.47 -5.99 -11.58
N ILE A 330 -29.69 -7.14 -10.94
CA ILE A 330 -29.58 -8.45 -11.58
C ILE A 330 -30.56 -8.48 -12.76
N ASP A 331 -30.12 -9.05 -13.88
CA ASP A 331 -30.95 -9.25 -15.06
C ASP A 331 -30.82 -10.71 -15.52
N THR A 332 -31.67 -11.15 -16.45
CA THR A 332 -31.70 -12.53 -16.94
C THR A 332 -31.31 -12.60 -18.41
N LEU A 333 -30.48 -13.57 -18.78
CA LEU A 333 -30.18 -13.94 -20.16
C LEU A 333 -30.79 -15.30 -20.45
N TYR A 334 -31.51 -15.43 -21.56
CA TYR A 334 -32.15 -16.68 -21.96
C TYR A 334 -31.45 -17.31 -23.17
N PHE A 335 -31.50 -18.64 -23.26
CA PHE A 335 -31.08 -19.36 -24.48
C PHE A 335 -31.99 -19.07 -25.68
N SER A 336 -33.26 -18.73 -25.41
CA SER A 336 -34.20 -18.19 -26.38
C SER A 336 -34.98 -17.06 -25.71
N ASN A 337 -34.68 -15.82 -26.08
CA ASN A 337 -35.30 -14.64 -25.52
C ASN A 337 -36.79 -14.59 -25.89
N PRO A 338 -37.71 -14.43 -24.93
CA PRO A 338 -39.15 -14.47 -25.21
C PRO A 338 -39.66 -13.30 -26.07
N LYS A 339 -38.90 -12.23 -26.25
CA LYS A 339 -39.25 -11.08 -27.10
C LYS A 339 -38.59 -11.12 -28.48
N SER A 340 -37.30 -11.42 -28.54
CA SER A 340 -36.51 -11.36 -29.78
C SER A 340 -36.22 -12.74 -30.40
N GLY A 341 -36.43 -13.84 -29.67
CA GLY A 341 -36.03 -15.19 -30.08
C GLY A 341 -34.52 -15.43 -30.07
N SER A 342 -33.69 -14.44 -29.74
CA SER A 342 -32.22 -14.52 -29.73
C SER A 342 -31.68 -15.40 -28.59
N ASN A 343 -30.48 -15.95 -28.77
CA ASN A 343 -29.74 -16.62 -27.71
C ASN A 343 -28.81 -15.61 -27.00
N ASP A 344 -29.31 -15.00 -25.94
CA ASP A 344 -28.59 -13.96 -25.21
C ASP A 344 -27.45 -14.54 -24.36
N VAL A 345 -27.60 -15.78 -23.89
CA VAL A 345 -26.54 -16.51 -23.18
C VAL A 345 -25.33 -16.67 -24.08
N LYS A 346 -25.54 -17.08 -25.34
CA LYS A 346 -24.45 -17.23 -26.32
C LYS A 346 -23.75 -15.91 -26.61
N ALA A 347 -24.51 -14.83 -26.73
CA ALA A 347 -23.96 -13.51 -27.05
C ALA A 347 -23.16 -12.87 -25.90
N ALA A 348 -23.53 -13.14 -24.64
CA ALA A 348 -22.99 -12.40 -23.50
C ALA A 348 -22.17 -13.23 -22.50
N LEU A 349 -22.46 -14.53 -22.36
CA LEU A 349 -21.81 -15.40 -21.38
C LEU A 349 -20.89 -16.45 -22.05
N GLU A 350 -21.29 -17.02 -23.20
CA GLU A 350 -20.48 -18.02 -23.92
C GLU A 350 -19.44 -17.39 -24.86
N VAL A 351 -18.75 -16.36 -24.37
CA VAL A 351 -17.65 -15.67 -25.05
C VAL A 351 -16.48 -15.51 -24.09
N ILE A 352 -15.24 -15.44 -24.60
CA ILE A 352 -14.03 -15.29 -23.79
C ILE A 352 -13.29 -14.01 -24.21
N PRO A 353 -13.15 -13.00 -23.32
CA PRO A 353 -13.74 -12.91 -21.98
C PRO A 353 -15.27 -12.66 -22.02
N PRO A 354 -16.04 -13.13 -21.02
CA PRO A 354 -17.49 -12.92 -20.99
C PRO A 354 -17.83 -11.44 -20.75
N LEU A 355 -18.92 -10.96 -21.36
CA LEU A 355 -19.39 -9.58 -21.18
C LEU A 355 -20.01 -9.36 -19.80
N TYR A 356 -20.61 -10.41 -19.22
CA TYR A 356 -21.22 -10.42 -17.90
C TYR A 356 -20.78 -11.62 -17.07
N ILE A 357 -21.06 -11.60 -15.77
CA ILE A 357 -20.86 -12.74 -14.88
C ILE A 357 -22.21 -13.41 -14.62
N ALA A 358 -22.27 -14.72 -14.85
CA ALA A 358 -23.43 -15.53 -14.50
C ALA A 358 -23.49 -15.75 -12.98
N ILE A 359 -24.67 -15.52 -12.41
CA ILE A 359 -24.97 -15.72 -10.98
C ILE A 359 -25.50 -17.13 -10.79
N ASP A 360 -26.70 -17.41 -11.32
CA ASP A 360 -27.37 -18.71 -11.15
C ASP A 360 -28.18 -19.11 -12.38
N ALA A 361 -28.53 -20.39 -12.49
CA ALA A 361 -29.37 -20.90 -13.56
C ALA A 361 -30.83 -20.45 -13.38
N VAL A 362 -31.46 -20.04 -14.49
CA VAL A 362 -32.90 -19.76 -14.54
C VAL A 362 -33.61 -20.98 -15.07
N LEU A 363 -34.46 -21.57 -14.22
CA LEU A 363 -35.14 -22.83 -14.50
C LEU A 363 -36.55 -22.62 -15.06
N GLY A 364 -36.92 -23.47 -16.01
CA GLY A 364 -38.30 -23.65 -16.48
C GLY A 364 -38.67 -25.12 -16.34
N GLY A 365 -39.13 -25.52 -15.14
CA GLY A 365 -39.22 -26.92 -14.75
C GLY A 365 -37.84 -27.51 -14.46
N THR A 366 -37.52 -28.67 -15.04
CA THR A 366 -36.19 -29.31 -14.90
C THR A 366 -35.16 -28.82 -15.91
N GLN A 367 -35.55 -27.94 -16.85
CA GLN A 367 -34.66 -27.43 -17.89
C GLN A 367 -34.10 -26.06 -17.52
N ILE A 368 -32.79 -25.87 -17.74
CA ILE A 368 -32.16 -24.55 -17.69
C ILE A 368 -32.62 -23.76 -18.93
N LYS A 369 -33.32 -22.64 -18.70
CA LYS A 369 -33.78 -21.71 -19.75
C LYS A 369 -32.82 -20.55 -19.97
N GLY A 370 -31.89 -20.32 -19.03
CA GLY A 370 -30.95 -19.21 -19.08
C GLY A 370 -30.15 -19.07 -17.79
N TYR A 371 -29.55 -17.90 -17.61
CA TYR A 371 -28.79 -17.55 -16.40
C TYR A 371 -29.13 -16.12 -15.96
N SER A 372 -29.22 -15.92 -14.65
CA SER A 372 -29.16 -14.58 -14.08
C SER A 372 -27.74 -14.04 -14.20
N ARG A 373 -27.60 -12.73 -14.40
CA ARG A 373 -26.33 -12.07 -14.68
C ARG A 373 -26.13 -10.81 -13.86
N THR A 374 -24.87 -10.45 -13.70
CA THR A 374 -24.42 -9.17 -13.14
C THR A 374 -23.20 -8.66 -13.88
N SER A 375 -22.78 -7.42 -13.60
CA SER A 375 -21.52 -6.90 -14.11
C SER A 375 -20.35 -7.62 -13.46
N ARG A 376 -19.20 -7.68 -14.15
CA ARG A 376 -18.03 -8.39 -13.62
C ARG A 376 -17.58 -7.84 -12.27
N LEU A 377 -17.61 -6.51 -12.08
CA LEU A 377 -17.26 -5.85 -10.82
C LEU A 377 -18.07 -6.35 -9.61
N CYS A 378 -19.29 -6.83 -9.85
CA CYS A 378 -20.25 -7.20 -8.82
C CYS A 378 -20.29 -8.70 -8.51
N GLY A 379 -19.78 -9.54 -9.40
CA GLY A 379 -19.74 -11.00 -9.24
C GLY A 379 -18.34 -11.61 -9.19
N ASP A 380 -17.28 -10.81 -9.41
CA ASP A 380 -15.89 -11.26 -9.44
C ASP A 380 -15.02 -10.42 -8.49
N CYS A 381 -14.79 -10.95 -7.27
CA CYS A 381 -13.95 -10.26 -6.29
C CYS A 381 -12.47 -10.21 -6.70
N THR A 382 -12.03 -11.06 -7.64
CA THR A 382 -10.62 -11.14 -8.08
C THR A 382 -10.17 -9.90 -8.86
N LEU A 383 -11.12 -9.05 -9.27
CA LEU A 383 -10.83 -7.74 -9.83
C LEU A 383 -10.21 -6.77 -8.83
N ARG A 384 -10.41 -6.99 -7.53
CA ARG A 384 -9.97 -6.09 -6.44
C ARG A 384 -9.06 -6.77 -5.42
N GLY A 385 -8.85 -8.08 -5.55
CA GLY A 385 -8.07 -8.87 -4.61
C GLY A 385 -7.76 -10.26 -5.15
N VAL A 386 -7.34 -11.17 -4.27
CA VAL A 386 -7.01 -12.55 -4.62
C VAL A 386 -7.97 -13.50 -3.90
N ASN A 387 -8.42 -14.54 -4.58
CA ASN A 387 -9.27 -15.60 -4.02
C ASN A 387 -8.47 -16.69 -3.29
N LYS A 388 -7.20 -16.40 -2.93
CA LYS A 388 -6.34 -17.28 -2.15
C LYS A 388 -6.17 -16.73 -0.75
N GLN A 389 -6.62 -17.49 0.25
CA GLN A 389 -6.47 -17.13 1.65
C GLN A 389 -4.97 -17.00 2.01
N PRO A 390 -4.54 -15.88 2.62
CA PRO A 390 -3.17 -15.74 3.10
C PRO A 390 -2.82 -16.78 4.17
N ALA A 391 -1.59 -17.30 4.17
CA ALA A 391 -1.16 -18.35 5.10
C ALA A 391 -1.25 -17.94 6.59
N PHE A 392 -1.15 -16.65 6.90
CA PHE A 392 -1.28 -16.13 8.26
C PHE A 392 -2.74 -15.93 8.69
N TRP A 393 -3.71 -16.05 7.77
CA TRP A 393 -5.11 -15.75 8.02
C TRP A 393 -5.74 -16.85 8.89
N LYS A 394 -6.13 -16.49 10.11
CA LYS A 394 -6.74 -17.38 11.12
C LYS A 394 -8.02 -16.73 11.59
#